data_AF-B4JID5-F1
#
_entry.id   AF-B4JID5-F1
#
_cell.length_a   1.000
_cell.length_b   1.000
_cell.length_c   1.000
_cell.angle_alpha   90.00
_cell.angle_beta   90.00
_cell.angle_gamma   90.00
#
_symmetry.space_group_name_H-M   'P 1'
#
loop_
_entity.id
_entity.type
_entity.pdbx_description
1 polymer ?
#
loop_
_entity_poly.entity_id
_entity_poly.type
_entity_poly.pdbx_seq_one_letter_code
_entity_poly.pdbx_strand_id
1 'polypeptide(L)'
;MDDGEETSYPDNEDSNKGSGKQKARRARKTSSVQNEDDELETKCTVSYFTLCVSGQIVSATFPLGPDREFIFCRFELIAGPDWQLVSGVQHGLTQMATNKAGHFNDKIALSMPLDVTYKSTSPFGWPQILVSVFGQNGRGAETLLGYAHVHLPIFGNCRQEQQMSHLSEVPILMPKSPGMLADVTSWLLRRQPELKDPKVLLDNLQCKGLSMESYGTLEFQLHTIMRGARKLGYNWHA
;
A
#
# COMPACT_ATOMS: atom_id res chain seq x y z
N MET A 1 31.70 76.87 61.96
CA MET A 1 30.97 78.14 62.03
C MET A 1 29.52 77.77 61.86
N ASP A 2 28.78 77.95 62.96
CA ASP A 2 27.36 77.68 63.22
C ASP A 2 26.94 76.21 63.14
N ASP A 3 26.80 75.46 64.24
CA ASP A 3 26.02 75.61 65.50
C ASP A 3 24.50 75.57 65.32
N GLY A 4 23.86 74.65 66.08
CA GLY A 4 22.41 74.51 66.19
C GLY A 4 21.95 73.14 66.72
N GLU A 5 22.32 72.81 67.97
CA GLU A 5 21.66 71.78 68.83
C GLU A 5 20.15 72.11 69.01
N GLU A 6 19.22 71.23 69.35
CA GLU A 6 19.08 70.41 70.57
C GLU A 6 17.99 69.33 70.34
N THR A 7 18.27 68.04 70.53
CA THR A 7 18.13 67.18 71.74
C THR A 7 16.69 66.74 72.10
N SER A 8 16.48 65.43 72.15
CA SER A 8 15.92 64.73 73.33
C SER A 8 16.13 63.21 73.23
N TYR A 9 16.40 62.60 74.38
CA TYR A 9 17.03 61.30 74.65
C TYR A 9 16.08 60.06 74.61
N PRO A 10 16.63 58.82 74.72
CA PRO A 10 16.03 57.56 74.26
C PRO A 10 15.58 56.60 75.38
N ASP A 11 15.03 55.44 75.01
CA ASP A 11 14.89 54.23 75.85
C ASP A 11 15.31 53.00 75.00
N ASN A 12 16.37 52.28 75.38
CA ASN A 12 16.40 51.00 76.12
C ASN A 12 15.60 49.84 75.49
N GLU A 13 15.93 48.56 75.58
CA GLU A 13 17.15 47.74 75.67
C GLU A 13 16.62 46.29 75.46
N ASP A 14 17.52 45.31 75.31
CA ASP A 14 17.34 43.91 75.70
C ASP A 14 16.63 42.85 74.81
N SER A 15 17.49 42.04 74.18
CA SER A 15 17.75 40.60 74.42
C SER A 15 16.60 39.58 74.55
N ASN A 16 16.68 38.47 73.79
CA ASN A 16 16.71 37.11 74.37
C ASN A 16 17.09 36.00 73.35
N LYS A 17 17.79 34.96 73.83
CA LYS A 17 18.15 33.71 73.14
C LYS A 17 17.09 32.61 73.38
N GLY A 18 16.98 31.65 72.46
CA GLY A 18 16.29 30.36 72.70
C GLY A 18 16.68 29.28 71.69
N SER A 19 17.21 28.16 72.18
CA SER A 19 17.81 27.02 71.45
C SER A 19 16.82 25.94 71.01
N GLY A 20 17.16 25.12 69.98
CA GLY A 20 16.58 23.77 69.86
C GLY A 20 16.72 23.00 68.53
N LYS A 21 17.75 22.13 68.47
CA LYS A 21 17.83 20.77 67.86
C LYS A 21 17.41 20.46 66.39
N GLN A 22 18.45 20.02 65.66
CA GLN A 22 18.61 18.76 64.89
C GLN A 22 17.90 18.47 63.54
N LYS A 23 18.79 18.26 62.55
CA LYS A 23 18.84 17.22 61.49
C LYS A 23 17.73 17.20 60.41
N ALA A 24 18.13 17.43 59.16
CA ALA A 24 18.36 16.35 58.19
C ALA A 24 18.94 16.87 56.86
N ARG A 25 19.86 16.10 56.30
CA ARG A 25 20.66 16.36 55.09
C ARG A 25 19.76 16.50 53.85
N ARG A 26 19.91 17.63 53.15
CA ARG A 26 19.26 17.92 51.86
C ARG A 26 20.05 17.23 50.75
N ALA A 27 19.60 16.06 50.32
CA ALA A 27 20.10 15.40 49.11
C ALA A 27 19.51 16.09 47.86
N ARG A 28 20.38 16.42 46.89
CA ARG A 28 20.01 16.97 45.58
C ARG A 28 19.01 16.04 44.89
N LYS A 29 17.79 16.53 44.64
CA LYS A 29 16.85 15.93 43.68
C LYS A 29 17.21 16.44 42.28
N THR A 30 17.75 15.55 41.46
CA THR A 30 17.73 15.67 40.00
C THR A 30 16.31 15.41 39.53
N SER A 31 15.70 16.39 38.86
CA SER A 31 14.40 16.27 38.21
C SER A 31 14.53 15.43 36.94
N SER A 32 14.28 14.12 37.05
CA SER A 32 13.96 13.30 35.88
C SER A 32 12.51 13.58 35.52
N VAL A 33 12.30 14.33 34.43
CA VAL A 33 11.02 14.36 33.72
C VAL A 33 10.78 12.93 33.24
N GLN A 34 9.91 12.22 33.96
CA GLN A 34 9.41 10.92 33.54
C GLN A 34 8.46 11.21 32.39
N ASN A 35 8.78 10.70 31.20
CA ASN A 35 7.85 10.66 30.08
C ASN A 35 6.71 9.73 30.49
N GLU A 36 5.57 10.30 30.87
CA GLU A 36 4.35 9.58 31.23
C GLU A 36 3.67 8.92 30.01
N ASP A 37 4.28 8.96 28.83
CA ASP A 37 3.79 8.34 27.59
C ASP A 37 4.20 6.86 27.42
N ASP A 38 5.11 6.33 28.25
CA ASP A 38 5.62 4.94 28.13
C ASP A 38 4.84 3.90 28.97
N GLU A 39 3.92 4.32 29.85
CA GLU A 39 3.30 3.42 30.84
C GLU A 39 1.86 2.99 30.52
N LEU A 40 1.41 3.18 29.27
CA LEU A 40 0.11 2.71 28.78
C LEU A 40 0.19 1.67 27.64
N GLU A 41 1.38 1.19 27.27
CA GLU A 41 1.57 0.16 26.24
C GLU A 41 1.99 -1.22 26.79
N THR A 42 1.73 -1.50 28.07
CA THR A 42 1.93 -2.84 28.66
C THR A 42 0.68 -3.71 28.49
N LYS A 43 0.24 -3.92 27.24
CA LYS A 43 -0.89 -4.79 26.92
C LYS A 43 -0.56 -5.69 25.75
N CYS A 44 0.30 -6.70 25.98
CA CYS A 44 0.60 -7.82 25.09
C CYS A 44 0.30 -7.53 23.60
N THR A 45 0.95 -6.50 23.06
CA THR A 45 0.57 -5.97 21.76
C THR A 45 1.11 -6.97 20.73
N VAL A 46 0.23 -7.78 20.16
CA VAL A 46 0.55 -8.66 19.03
C VAL A 46 1.34 -7.80 18.03
N SER A 47 2.61 -8.14 17.82
CA SER A 47 3.47 -7.36 16.94
C SER A 47 3.03 -7.65 15.51
N TYR A 48 2.55 -6.62 14.80
CA TYR A 48 2.23 -6.69 13.38
C TYR A 48 2.99 -5.60 12.64
N PHE A 49 3.17 -5.79 11.34
CA PHE A 49 3.59 -4.74 10.44
C PHE A 49 2.42 -4.33 9.55
N THR A 50 2.45 -3.09 9.10
CA THR A 50 1.45 -2.49 8.21
C THR A 50 2.08 -2.23 6.87
N LEU A 51 1.38 -2.60 5.80
CA LEU A 51 1.74 -2.38 4.41
C LEU A 51 0.70 -1.44 3.78
N CYS A 52 1.05 -0.20 3.53
CA CYS A 52 0.25 0.74 2.75
C CYS A 52 0.70 0.68 1.30
N VAL A 53 -0.22 0.57 0.35
CA VAL A 53 0.07 0.58 -1.08
C VAL A 53 -0.81 1.61 -1.74
N SER A 54 -0.19 2.55 -2.43
CA SER A 54 -0.86 3.64 -3.11
C SER A 54 -0.32 3.77 -4.53
N GLY A 55 -1.17 4.07 -5.50
CA GLY A 55 -0.79 4.08 -6.90
C GLY A 55 -1.98 4.17 -7.84
N GLN A 56 -1.79 3.69 -9.07
CA GLN A 56 -2.84 3.66 -10.07
C GLN A 56 -2.59 2.60 -11.15
N ILE A 57 -3.68 2.13 -11.77
CA ILE A 57 -3.66 1.45 -13.06
C ILE A 57 -3.65 2.54 -14.14
N VAL A 58 -2.52 2.74 -14.80
CA VAL A 58 -2.27 3.89 -15.67
C VAL A 58 -2.98 3.70 -17.01
N SER A 59 -2.57 2.67 -17.75
CA SER A 59 -3.04 2.45 -19.12
C SER A 59 -2.89 1.01 -19.55
N ALA A 60 -3.63 0.64 -20.59
CA ALA A 60 -3.46 -0.61 -21.33
C ALA A 60 -2.99 -0.33 -22.76
N THR A 61 -2.09 -1.15 -23.26
CA THR A 61 -1.55 -1.06 -24.63
C THR A 61 -1.76 -2.38 -25.35
N PHE A 62 -2.22 -2.31 -26.60
CA PHE A 62 -2.44 -3.47 -27.45
C PHE A 62 -1.63 -3.28 -28.74
N PRO A 63 -0.60 -4.10 -29.01
CA PRO A 63 0.32 -3.87 -30.12
C PRO A 63 -0.35 -3.97 -31.50
N LEU A 64 -1.42 -4.77 -31.60
CA LEU A 64 -2.23 -4.92 -32.81
C LEU A 64 -3.51 -4.07 -32.78
N GLY A 65 -3.64 -3.19 -31.77
CA GLY A 65 -4.87 -2.50 -31.44
C GLY A 65 -5.90 -3.41 -30.75
N PRO A 66 -6.81 -2.83 -29.96
CA PRO A 66 -7.86 -3.62 -29.33
C PRO A 66 -8.87 -4.07 -30.38
N ASP A 67 -9.28 -5.33 -30.31
CA ASP A 67 -10.36 -5.88 -31.15
C ASP A 67 -11.73 -5.23 -30.87
N ARG A 68 -11.80 -4.36 -29.85
CA ARG A 68 -13.03 -3.83 -29.22
C ARG A 68 -12.98 -2.32 -29.08
N GLU A 69 -14.13 -1.67 -29.18
CA GLU A 69 -14.24 -0.21 -29.18
C GLU A 69 -13.98 0.42 -27.82
N PHE A 70 -14.48 -0.20 -26.75
CA PHE A 70 -14.28 0.26 -25.38
C PHE A 70 -13.62 -0.84 -24.57
N ILE A 71 -12.79 -0.47 -23.61
CA ILE A 71 -12.09 -1.38 -22.71
C ILE A 71 -12.29 -0.91 -21.29
N PHE A 72 -12.50 -1.85 -20.38
CA PHE A 72 -12.49 -1.60 -18.95
C PHE A 72 -11.83 -2.78 -18.23
N CYS A 73 -11.37 -2.54 -17.02
CA CYS A 73 -10.69 -3.52 -16.20
C CYS A 73 -11.46 -3.74 -14.91
N ARG A 74 -11.57 -5.00 -14.50
CA ARG A 74 -12.00 -5.39 -13.16
C ARG A 74 -10.77 -5.84 -12.41
N PHE A 75 -10.49 -5.26 -11.25
CA PHE A 75 -9.36 -5.67 -10.42
C PHE A 75 -9.85 -6.29 -9.11
N GLU A 76 -9.06 -7.21 -8.58
CA GLU A 76 -9.24 -7.86 -7.28
C GLU A 76 -7.88 -7.97 -6.60
N LEU A 77 -7.78 -7.52 -5.36
CA LEU A 77 -6.61 -7.72 -4.52
C LEU A 77 -6.74 -9.01 -3.72
N ILE A 78 -5.72 -9.85 -3.84
CA ILE A 78 -5.67 -11.17 -3.26
C ILE A 78 -4.40 -11.26 -2.44
N ALA A 79 -4.53 -11.74 -1.20
CA ALA A 79 -3.42 -11.87 -0.28
C ALA A 79 -3.56 -13.19 0.51
N GLY A 80 -2.46 -13.61 1.12
CA GLY A 80 -2.42 -14.82 1.95
C GLY A 80 -3.28 -14.71 3.21
N PRO A 81 -3.46 -15.82 3.94
CA PRO A 81 -4.38 -15.91 5.06
C PRO A 81 -4.02 -15.03 6.27
N ASP A 82 -2.74 -14.68 6.43
CA ASP A 82 -2.27 -13.80 7.52
C ASP A 82 -2.49 -12.31 7.21
N TRP A 83 -2.70 -11.96 5.94
CA TRP A 83 -2.90 -10.59 5.52
C TRP A 83 -4.34 -10.15 5.79
N GLN A 84 -4.50 -9.10 6.59
CA GLN A 84 -5.80 -8.51 6.88
C GLN A 84 -5.88 -7.13 6.25
N LEU A 85 -6.90 -6.92 5.41
CA LEU A 85 -7.20 -5.61 4.84
C LEU A 85 -7.71 -4.68 5.95
N VAL A 86 -7.03 -3.56 6.17
CA VAL A 86 -7.36 -2.54 7.18
C VAL A 86 -8.16 -1.42 6.55
N SER A 87 -7.76 -0.98 5.35
CA SER A 87 -8.37 0.13 4.63
C SER A 87 -8.22 -0.05 3.13
N GLY A 88 -9.11 0.58 2.36
CA GLY A 88 -9.11 0.55 0.90
C GLY A 88 -10.09 -0.45 0.31
N VAL A 89 -10.10 -0.50 -1.03
CA VAL A 89 -11.05 -1.30 -1.81
C VAL A 89 -10.39 -2.60 -2.26
N GLN A 90 -10.96 -3.74 -1.89
CA GLN A 90 -10.45 -5.05 -2.30
C GLN A 90 -10.73 -5.37 -3.77
N HIS A 91 -11.86 -4.93 -4.31
CA HIS A 91 -12.26 -5.21 -5.68
C HIS A 91 -12.90 -3.97 -6.31
N GLY A 92 -12.64 -3.73 -7.58
CA GLY A 92 -13.19 -2.56 -8.26
C GLY A 92 -13.25 -2.71 -9.76
N LEU A 93 -13.86 -1.71 -10.38
CA LEU A 93 -14.01 -1.58 -11.82
C LEU A 93 -13.43 -0.24 -12.25
N THR A 94 -12.69 -0.21 -13.35
CA THR A 94 -12.24 1.03 -13.97
C THR A 94 -13.34 1.66 -14.80
N GLN A 95 -13.12 2.91 -15.21
CA GLN A 95 -13.90 3.51 -16.27
C GLN A 95 -13.75 2.75 -17.59
N MET A 96 -14.72 2.93 -18.48
CA MET A 96 -14.60 2.54 -19.88
C MET A 96 -13.73 3.56 -20.62
N ALA A 97 -12.70 3.06 -21.30
CA ALA A 97 -11.75 3.86 -22.05
C ALA A 97 -11.67 3.38 -23.51
N THR A 98 -11.28 4.28 -24.42
CA THR A 98 -11.14 3.99 -25.85
C THR A 98 -10.00 4.82 -26.45
N ASN A 99 -9.26 4.25 -27.40
CA ASN A 99 -8.29 4.96 -28.23
C ASN A 99 -8.77 5.14 -29.68
N LYS A 100 -10.08 5.01 -29.96
CA LYS A 100 -10.65 5.08 -31.32
C LYS A 100 -10.28 6.34 -32.11
N ALA A 101 -9.98 7.44 -31.41
CA ALA A 101 -9.57 8.70 -32.03
C ALA A 101 -8.05 8.81 -32.28
N GLY A 102 -7.24 7.88 -31.75
CA GLY A 102 -5.78 7.87 -31.85
C GLY A 102 -5.25 6.80 -32.82
N HIS A 103 -3.95 6.53 -32.75
CA HIS A 103 -3.32 5.43 -33.46
C HIS A 103 -3.66 4.07 -32.83
N PHE A 104 -3.58 3.01 -33.63
CA PHE A 104 -3.92 1.65 -33.18
C PHE A 104 -3.07 1.16 -32.00
N ASN A 105 -1.84 1.67 -31.84
CA ASN A 105 -0.93 1.32 -30.75
C ASN A 105 -0.91 2.39 -29.64
N ASP A 106 -1.85 3.34 -29.63
CA ASP A 106 -1.90 4.34 -28.58
C ASP A 106 -2.38 3.73 -27.26
N LYS A 107 -1.74 4.17 -26.18
CA LYS A 107 -2.08 3.77 -24.81
C LYS A 107 -3.52 4.19 -24.48
N ILE A 108 -4.30 3.24 -23.98
CA ILE A 108 -5.66 3.48 -23.49
C ILE A 108 -5.58 3.85 -22.02
N ALA A 109 -5.85 5.12 -21.71
CA ALA A 109 -5.75 5.64 -20.34
C ALA A 109 -6.92 5.17 -19.47
N LEU A 110 -6.61 4.44 -18.41
CA LEU A 110 -7.57 3.99 -17.39
C LEU A 110 -7.54 4.92 -16.18
N SER A 111 -6.34 5.34 -15.76
CA SER A 111 -6.09 6.26 -14.64
C SER A 111 -6.87 5.90 -13.37
N MET A 112 -6.97 4.61 -13.04
CA MET A 112 -7.73 4.14 -11.89
C MET A 112 -6.87 4.21 -10.62
N PRO A 113 -7.23 5.03 -9.61
CA PRO A 113 -6.48 5.09 -8.37
C PRO A 113 -6.61 3.79 -7.58
N LEU A 114 -5.51 3.38 -6.95
CA LEU A 114 -5.41 2.24 -6.05
C LEU A 114 -4.83 2.71 -4.74
N ASP A 115 -5.56 2.52 -3.65
CA ASP A 115 -5.07 2.79 -2.31
C ASP A 115 -5.61 1.75 -1.34
N VAL A 116 -4.71 1.00 -0.72
CA VAL A 116 -5.01 -0.12 0.16
C VAL A 116 -4.01 -0.20 1.30
N THR A 117 -4.48 -0.61 2.47
CA THR A 117 -3.63 -0.83 3.64
C THR A 117 -3.89 -2.20 4.21
N TYR A 118 -2.83 -2.97 4.39
CA TYR A 118 -2.87 -4.28 5.03
C TYR A 118 -2.11 -4.28 6.36
N LYS A 119 -2.50 -5.19 7.24
CA LYS A 119 -1.72 -5.58 8.42
C LYS A 119 -1.44 -7.08 8.36
N SER A 120 -0.26 -7.47 8.82
CA SER A 120 0.19 -8.86 8.80
C SER A 120 1.28 -9.08 9.85
N THR A 121 1.45 -10.33 10.27
CA THR A 121 2.54 -10.79 11.14
C THR A 121 3.64 -11.51 10.36
N SER A 122 3.36 -11.99 9.13
CA SER A 122 4.26 -12.75 8.27
C SER A 122 4.18 -12.31 6.80
N PRO A 123 5.31 -12.14 6.10
CA PRO A 123 5.32 -11.77 4.68
C PRO A 123 4.81 -12.88 3.74
N PHE A 124 4.53 -14.09 4.24
CA PHE A 124 4.05 -15.22 3.44
C PHE A 124 2.70 -14.91 2.78
N GLY A 125 2.54 -15.31 1.51
CA GLY A 125 1.34 -15.00 0.72
C GLY A 125 1.24 -13.51 0.39
N TRP A 126 2.34 -12.92 -0.05
CA TRP A 126 2.44 -11.50 -0.35
C TRP A 126 1.30 -11.00 -1.25
N PRO A 127 0.70 -9.83 -0.98
CA PRO A 127 -0.45 -9.35 -1.74
C PRO A 127 -0.16 -9.19 -3.24
N GLN A 128 -1.17 -9.52 -4.04
CA GLN A 128 -1.18 -9.47 -5.49
C GLN A 128 -2.43 -8.75 -5.97
N ILE A 129 -2.33 -8.10 -7.12
CA ILE A 129 -3.46 -7.55 -7.85
C ILE A 129 -3.71 -8.48 -9.04
N LEU A 130 -4.92 -9.00 -9.14
CA LEU A 130 -5.44 -9.71 -10.31
C LEU A 130 -6.34 -8.75 -11.08
N VAL A 131 -6.08 -8.57 -12.37
CA VAL A 131 -6.85 -7.71 -13.27
C VAL A 131 -7.42 -8.54 -14.41
N SER A 132 -8.73 -8.50 -14.55
CA SER A 132 -9.47 -9.04 -15.69
C SER A 132 -9.78 -7.89 -16.64
N VAL A 133 -9.31 -7.99 -17.88
CA VAL A 133 -9.50 -6.96 -18.91
C VAL A 133 -10.67 -7.37 -19.79
N PHE A 134 -11.65 -6.48 -19.92
CA PHE A 134 -12.84 -6.69 -20.73
C PHE A 134 -12.91 -5.65 -21.85
N GLY A 135 -13.37 -6.10 -23.01
CA GLY A 135 -13.67 -5.25 -24.15
C GLY A 135 -15.16 -5.27 -24.45
N GLN A 136 -15.72 -4.12 -24.77
CA GLN A 136 -17.12 -3.95 -25.13
C GLN A 136 -17.24 -3.40 -26.56
N ASN A 137 -18.12 -4.01 -27.34
CA ASN A 137 -18.51 -3.49 -28.65
C ASN A 137 -19.57 -2.40 -28.50
N GLY A 138 -19.74 -1.52 -29.50
CA GLY A 138 -20.80 -0.51 -29.51
C GLY A 138 -22.25 -1.03 -29.42
N ARG A 139 -22.46 -2.36 -29.43
CA ARG A 139 -23.74 -3.02 -29.15
C ARG A 139 -23.91 -3.44 -27.67
N GLY A 140 -22.96 -3.07 -26.80
CA GLY A 140 -22.98 -3.38 -25.37
C GLY A 140 -22.49 -4.79 -24.99
N ALA A 141 -22.15 -5.63 -25.97
CA ALA A 141 -21.66 -6.98 -25.69
C ALA A 141 -20.23 -6.94 -25.10
N GLU A 142 -20.11 -7.38 -23.85
CA GLU A 142 -18.85 -7.50 -23.13
C GLU A 142 -18.15 -8.81 -23.47
N THR A 143 -16.83 -8.78 -23.46
CA THR A 143 -16.01 -9.91 -23.89
C THR A 143 -14.66 -9.85 -23.18
N LEU A 144 -14.23 -10.96 -22.59
CA LEU A 144 -12.96 -11.03 -21.88
C LEU A 144 -11.77 -10.97 -22.86
N LEU A 145 -10.87 -10.00 -22.68
CA LEU A 145 -9.64 -9.89 -23.46
C LEU A 145 -8.49 -10.69 -22.84
N GLY A 146 -8.46 -10.79 -21.51
CA GLY A 146 -7.48 -11.59 -20.81
C GLY A 146 -7.32 -11.20 -19.35
N TYR A 147 -6.33 -11.81 -18.70
CA TYR A 147 -6.01 -11.59 -17.30
C TYR A 147 -4.56 -11.12 -17.16
N ALA A 148 -4.32 -10.20 -16.24
CA ALA A 148 -2.99 -9.80 -15.82
C ALA A 148 -2.93 -9.96 -14.30
N HIS A 149 -1.76 -10.31 -13.76
CA HIS A 149 -1.56 -10.29 -12.31
C HIS A 149 -0.17 -9.76 -11.99
N VAL A 150 -0.07 -9.07 -10.86
CA VAL A 150 1.19 -8.46 -10.41
C VAL A 150 1.27 -8.48 -8.89
N HIS A 151 2.44 -8.79 -8.36
CA HIS A 151 2.70 -8.63 -6.93
C HIS A 151 2.84 -7.16 -6.57
N LEU A 152 2.35 -6.77 -5.39
CA LEU A 152 2.61 -5.42 -4.88
C LEU A 152 4.13 -5.24 -4.72
N PRO A 153 4.69 -4.06 -5.07
CA PRO A 153 6.13 -3.88 -5.04
C PRO A 153 6.65 -4.04 -3.60
N ILE A 154 7.60 -4.96 -3.44
CA ILE A 154 8.42 -5.06 -2.24
C ILE A 154 9.41 -3.90 -2.31
N PHE A 155 9.52 -3.10 -1.26
CA PHE A 155 10.51 -2.03 -1.16
C PHE A 155 11.89 -2.47 -1.65
N GLY A 156 12.62 -1.57 -2.29
CA GLY A 156 14.07 -1.71 -2.38
C GLY A 156 14.68 -1.96 -3.76
N ASN A 157 14.03 -1.56 -4.86
CA ASN A 157 14.78 -1.25 -6.09
C ASN A 157 15.12 0.24 -6.17
N CYS A 158 15.77 0.78 -5.13
CA CYS A 158 16.72 1.86 -5.32
C CYS A 158 18.00 1.29 -5.95
N ARG A 159 17.89 0.76 -7.18
CA ARG A 159 19.03 0.86 -8.09
C ARG A 159 18.95 2.27 -8.67
N GLN A 160 20.05 2.99 -8.47
CA GLN A 160 20.29 4.36 -8.90
C GLN A 160 19.73 4.67 -10.29
N GLU A 161 19.30 5.93 -10.45
CA GLU A 161 19.00 6.58 -11.72
C GLU A 161 17.77 6.07 -12.47
N GLN A 162 16.59 6.36 -11.94
CA GLN A 162 15.61 7.19 -12.67
C GLN A 162 14.42 7.47 -11.75
N GLN A 163 14.32 8.73 -11.35
CA GLN A 163 13.16 9.31 -10.73
C GLN A 163 12.02 9.35 -11.76
N MET A 164 11.36 8.21 -11.97
CA MET A 164 10.07 8.12 -12.63
C MET A 164 9.35 6.97 -11.93
N SER A 165 8.38 7.34 -11.10
CA SER A 165 7.43 6.46 -10.41
C SER A 165 7.39 5.01 -10.93
N HIS A 166 7.72 4.05 -10.07
CA HIS A 166 7.86 2.60 -10.37
C HIS A 166 6.74 2.08 -11.29
N LEU A 167 7.02 2.12 -12.59
CA LEU A 167 6.11 1.77 -13.65
C LEU A 167 6.33 0.30 -13.97
N SER A 168 5.39 -0.55 -13.59
CA SER A 168 5.43 -1.98 -13.86
C SER A 168 4.54 -2.28 -15.06
N GLU A 169 5.15 -2.75 -16.14
CA GLU A 169 4.43 -3.24 -17.31
C GLU A 169 4.20 -4.75 -17.17
N VAL A 170 2.95 -5.17 -17.29
CA VAL A 170 2.50 -6.54 -17.04
C VAL A 170 1.76 -7.06 -18.28
N PRO A 171 2.12 -8.25 -18.81
CA PRO A 171 1.42 -8.79 -19.96
C PRO A 171 -0.01 -9.20 -19.61
N ILE A 172 -0.94 -8.90 -20.51
CA ILE A 172 -2.31 -9.40 -20.50
C ILE A 172 -2.29 -10.79 -21.16
N LEU A 173 -2.63 -11.80 -20.38
CA LEU A 173 -2.62 -13.21 -20.77
C LEU A 173 -4.05 -13.68 -21.11
N MET A 174 -4.26 -14.05 -22.37
CA MET A 174 -5.50 -14.62 -22.86
C MET A 174 -5.42 -16.16 -22.77
N PRO A 175 -6.38 -16.84 -22.14
CA PRO A 175 -6.39 -18.30 -22.12
C PRO A 175 -6.66 -18.86 -23.51
N LYS A 176 -5.79 -19.77 -23.99
CA LYS A 176 -6.02 -20.54 -25.22
C LYS A 176 -6.80 -21.80 -24.91
N SER A 177 -7.70 -22.17 -25.81
CA SER A 177 -8.36 -23.46 -25.69
C SER A 177 -7.33 -24.58 -25.95
N PRO A 178 -7.38 -25.71 -25.23
CA PRO A 178 -6.35 -26.74 -25.30
C PRO A 178 -6.38 -27.57 -26.60
N GLY A 179 -7.25 -27.29 -27.58
CA GLY A 179 -7.30 -28.06 -28.83
C GLY A 179 -7.98 -27.34 -29.99
N MET A 180 -7.51 -27.61 -31.22
CA MET A 180 -8.01 -26.97 -32.46
C MET A 180 -9.53 -27.09 -32.66
N LEU A 181 -10.15 -28.21 -32.26
CA LEU A 181 -11.62 -28.38 -32.36
C LEU A 181 -12.38 -27.54 -31.33
N ALA A 182 -11.78 -27.28 -30.16
CA ALA A 182 -12.33 -26.37 -29.16
C ALA A 182 -12.23 -24.91 -29.63
N ASP A 183 -11.17 -24.54 -30.36
CA ASP A 183 -11.07 -23.22 -31.01
C ASP A 183 -12.11 -23.04 -32.12
N VAL A 184 -12.33 -24.06 -32.96
CA VAL A 184 -13.34 -24.00 -34.04
C VAL A 184 -14.76 -23.92 -33.47
N THR A 185 -15.05 -24.67 -32.41
CA THR A 185 -16.37 -24.62 -31.75
C THR A 185 -16.57 -23.34 -30.93
N SER A 186 -15.53 -22.82 -30.28
CA SER A 186 -15.51 -21.49 -29.63
C SER A 186 -15.79 -20.37 -30.64
N TRP A 187 -15.10 -20.41 -31.79
CA TRP A 187 -15.33 -19.49 -32.91
C TRP A 187 -16.76 -19.60 -33.43
N LEU A 188 -17.25 -20.82 -33.65
CA LEU A 188 -18.60 -21.06 -34.19
C LEU A 188 -19.71 -20.63 -33.20
N LEU A 189 -19.51 -20.90 -31.91
CA LEU A 189 -20.45 -20.56 -30.83
C LEU A 189 -20.27 -19.12 -30.33
N ARG A 190 -19.27 -18.38 -30.85
CA ARG A 190 -18.83 -17.06 -30.37
C ARG A 190 -18.61 -17.00 -28.86
N ARG A 191 -18.25 -18.13 -28.24
CA ARG A 191 -18.06 -18.23 -26.80
C ARG A 191 -16.57 -18.28 -26.53
N GLN A 192 -16.01 -17.20 -26.01
CA GLN A 192 -14.60 -17.16 -25.70
C GLN A 192 -14.25 -18.08 -24.52
N PRO A 193 -13.03 -18.64 -24.51
CA PRO A 193 -12.53 -19.38 -23.37
C PRO A 193 -12.36 -18.42 -22.19
N GLU A 194 -13.11 -18.66 -21.12
CA GLU A 194 -12.97 -17.94 -19.86
C GLU A 194 -12.47 -18.91 -18.79
N LEU A 195 -11.60 -18.42 -17.90
CA LEU A 195 -11.21 -19.21 -16.75
C LEU A 195 -12.39 -19.29 -15.78
N LYS A 196 -12.73 -20.51 -15.36
CA LYS A 196 -13.78 -20.74 -14.36
C LYS A 196 -13.47 -20.04 -13.03
N ASP A 197 -12.19 -19.99 -12.67
CA ASP A 197 -11.68 -19.20 -11.56
C ASP A 197 -10.36 -18.54 -11.98
N PRO A 198 -10.30 -17.20 -12.10
CA PRO A 198 -9.07 -16.52 -12.48
C PRO A 198 -8.03 -16.53 -11.36
N LYS A 199 -8.39 -16.91 -10.13
CA LYS A 199 -7.45 -17.03 -9.00
C LYS A 199 -6.43 -18.15 -9.17
N VAL A 200 -6.73 -19.11 -10.05
CA VAL A 200 -5.80 -20.17 -10.47
C VAL A 200 -4.48 -19.59 -11.01
N LEU A 201 -4.50 -18.37 -11.56
CA LEU A 201 -3.31 -17.67 -12.06
C LEU A 201 -2.30 -17.32 -10.96
N LEU A 202 -2.76 -17.20 -9.72
CA LEU A 202 -1.93 -16.79 -8.59
C LEU A 202 -1.18 -17.99 -7.99
N ASP A 203 -1.70 -19.20 -8.22
CA ASP A 203 -1.09 -20.44 -7.77
C ASP A 203 -0.28 -21.10 -8.90
N ASN A 204 1.04 -21.13 -8.73
CA ASN A 204 1.96 -21.75 -9.67
C ASN A 204 1.68 -23.24 -9.90
N LEU A 205 1.02 -23.95 -8.97
CA LEU A 205 0.67 -25.35 -9.13
C LEU A 205 -0.56 -25.53 -10.01
N GLN A 206 -1.59 -24.72 -9.80
CA GLN A 206 -2.84 -24.77 -10.55
C GLN A 206 -2.71 -24.17 -11.96
N CYS A 207 -1.73 -23.28 -12.15
CA CYS A 207 -1.38 -22.73 -13.46
C CYS A 207 -0.72 -23.77 -14.39
N LYS A 208 -0.24 -24.91 -13.87
CA LYS A 208 0.40 -25.96 -14.68
C LYS A 208 -0.64 -26.59 -15.62
N GLY A 209 -0.44 -26.41 -16.92
CA GLY A 209 -1.30 -26.96 -17.97
C GLY A 209 -2.25 -25.95 -18.62
N LEU A 210 -2.26 -24.69 -18.15
CA LEU A 210 -2.94 -23.61 -18.86
C LEU A 210 -2.05 -23.10 -20.00
N SER A 211 -2.57 -23.16 -21.23
CA SER A 211 -1.96 -22.48 -22.36
C SER A 211 -2.50 -21.06 -22.42
N MET A 212 -1.62 -20.06 -22.45
CA MET A 212 -2.00 -18.65 -22.54
C MET A 212 -1.17 -17.94 -23.60
N GLU A 213 -1.75 -16.92 -24.21
CA GLU A 213 -1.10 -16.05 -25.18
C GLU A 213 -1.08 -14.61 -24.66
N SER A 214 0.02 -13.89 -24.89
CA SER A 214 0.09 -12.47 -24.57
C SER A 214 -0.62 -11.66 -25.65
N TYR A 215 -1.64 -10.91 -25.25
CA TYR A 215 -2.46 -10.10 -26.17
C TYR A 215 -2.15 -8.60 -26.09
N GLY A 216 -1.64 -8.13 -24.95
CA GLY A 216 -1.29 -6.73 -24.72
C GLY A 216 -0.52 -6.55 -23.41
N THR A 217 -0.34 -5.31 -23.00
CA THR A 217 0.34 -4.96 -21.75
C THR A 217 -0.48 -3.96 -20.93
N LEU A 218 -0.39 -4.10 -19.61
CA LEU A 218 -1.05 -3.25 -18.63
C LEU A 218 0.01 -2.56 -17.77
N GLU A 219 -0.15 -1.27 -17.59
CA GLU A 219 0.82 -0.40 -16.96
C GLU A 219 0.33 0.00 -15.56
N PHE A 220 1.12 -0.34 -14.55
CA PHE A 220 0.84 -0.04 -13.16
C PHE A 220 1.86 0.93 -12.62
N GLN A 221 1.42 1.90 -11.84
CA GLN A 221 2.27 2.78 -11.09
C GLN A 221 1.97 2.57 -9.61
N LEU A 222 2.80 1.81 -8.91
CA LEU A 222 2.54 1.40 -7.53
C LEU A 222 3.68 1.83 -6.61
N HIS A 223 3.30 2.35 -5.45
CA HIS A 223 4.20 2.71 -4.37
C HIS A 223 3.72 2.02 -3.10
N THR A 224 4.67 1.46 -2.35
CA THR A 224 4.39 0.79 -1.09
C THR A 224 5.06 1.60 0.02
N ILE A 225 4.45 1.69 1.21
CA ILE A 225 5.02 2.18 2.49
C ILE A 225 4.78 1.14 3.57
N MET A 226 5.80 0.82 4.36
CA MET A 226 5.67 -0.21 5.38
C MET A 226 6.22 0.21 6.71
N ARG A 227 5.47 -0.12 7.75
CA ARG A 227 5.73 0.27 9.14
C ARG A 227 5.71 -0.95 10.05
N GLY A 228 6.61 -1.01 11.02
CA GLY A 228 6.60 -2.04 12.07
C GLY A 228 7.34 -3.34 11.73
N ALA A 229 7.76 -3.56 10.48
CA ALA A 229 8.47 -4.79 10.09
C ALA A 229 9.77 -5.03 10.87
N ARG A 230 10.52 -3.97 11.19
CA ARG A 230 11.74 -4.07 12.01
C ARG A 230 11.47 -4.59 13.43
N LYS A 231 10.29 -4.28 14.02
CA LYS A 231 9.91 -4.79 15.35
C LYS A 231 9.72 -6.32 15.33
N LEU A 232 9.44 -6.89 14.16
CA LEU A 232 9.30 -8.33 13.92
C LEU A 232 10.61 -8.99 13.45
N GLY A 233 11.73 -8.26 13.44
CA GLY A 233 13.02 -8.78 12.98
C GLY A 233 13.19 -8.80 11.45
N TYR A 234 12.24 -8.23 10.71
CA TYR A 234 12.36 -8.11 9.26
C TYR A 234 13.13 -6.85 8.86
N ASN A 235 14.33 -7.04 8.31
CA ASN A 235 15.15 -5.98 7.75
C ASN A 235 15.02 -5.96 6.23
N TRP A 236 14.09 -5.15 5.71
CA TRP A 236 13.88 -4.96 4.27
C TRP A 236 14.58 -3.72 3.70
N HIS A 237 15.37 -3.03 4.54
CA HIS A 237 16.30 -1.98 4.13
C HIS A 237 17.72 -2.54 4.29
N ALA A 238 18.46 -2.63 3.20
CA ALA A 238 19.92 -2.69 3.18
C ALA A 238 20.43 -1.44 2.47
#